data_AF-A0A1A7XFR2-F1
#
_entry.id   AF-A0A1A7XFR2-F1
#
_cell.length_a   1.000
_cell.length_b   1.000
_cell.length_c   1.000
_cell.angle_alpha   90.00
_cell.angle_beta   90.00
_cell.angle_gamma   90.00
#
_symmetry.space_group_name_H-M   'P 1'
#
loop_
_entity.id
_entity.type
_entity.pdbx_description
1 polymer ?
#
loop_
_entity_poly.entity_id
_entity_poly.type
_entity_poly.pdbx_seq_one_letter_code
_entity_poly.pdbx_strand_id
1 'polypeptide(L)'
;WESLTAHRYLHRAIDPDAPPLALQPKLSSPYRTVGCVFNHQSFLANCQPSDAVELCIFDFQNQSRWKAMSEESLKSVCAPASNTSLLPLPPLCAPSVDPAAASHQLELEMRYLVSEHRKDLDLVTVWDDHLSYLLSSALSAYETERCTGVSCGNEEFQDAVRRAVPDGHTFKGFPIHFLHRNARRAFATCLRSPFCEEIVCCRGDHVRLAVRVRVFVYPENACAVWLMFACKYRSVL
;
A
#
# COMPACT_ATOMS: atom_id res chain seq x y z
N TRP A 1 4.19 16.46 3.25
CA TRP A 1 5.06 15.69 2.33
C TRP A 1 4.18 15.09 1.25
N GLU A 2 4.60 15.14 -0.01
CA GLU A 2 3.87 14.56 -1.15
C GLU A 2 4.42 13.16 -1.44
N SER A 3 3.54 12.15 -1.46
CA SER A 3 3.88 10.71 -1.41
C SER A 3 4.63 10.16 -2.62
N LEU A 4 4.52 10.81 -3.78
CA LEU A 4 5.12 10.33 -5.04
C LEU A 4 6.47 10.97 -5.37
N THR A 5 6.75 12.17 -4.87
CA THR A 5 7.90 12.99 -5.28
C THR A 5 8.92 13.20 -4.17
N ALA A 6 8.60 12.79 -2.93
CA ALA A 6 9.39 13.06 -1.72
C ALA A 6 9.73 14.56 -1.53
N HIS A 7 8.96 15.46 -2.15
CA HIS A 7 9.18 16.90 -2.01
C HIS A 7 8.58 17.40 -0.70
N ARG A 8 9.31 18.33 -0.06
CA ARG A 8 8.84 19.03 1.14
C ARG A 8 7.64 19.88 0.73
N TYR A 9 6.48 19.58 1.30
CA TYR A 9 5.26 20.37 1.06
C TYR A 9 5.52 21.81 1.50
N LEU A 10 5.59 22.74 0.55
CA LEU A 10 5.71 24.16 0.81
C LEU A 10 4.34 24.66 1.25
N HIS A 11 4.20 25.00 2.53
CA HIS A 11 3.03 25.75 3.00
C HIS A 11 2.98 27.08 2.25
N ARG A 12 2.08 27.20 1.28
CA ARG A 12 1.59 28.52 0.86
C ARG A 12 0.74 29.04 2.01
N ALA A 13 1.09 30.23 2.51
CA ALA A 13 0.22 30.94 3.44
C ALA A 13 -1.16 31.07 2.78
N ILE A 14 -2.19 30.62 3.50
CA ILE A 14 -3.57 30.79 3.08
C ILE A 14 -3.85 32.28 3.25
N ASP A 15 -4.14 32.95 2.13
CA ASP A 15 -4.66 34.31 2.15
C ASP A 15 -6.05 34.27 2.84
N PRO A 16 -6.21 34.88 4.02
CA PRO A 16 -7.47 34.83 4.77
C PRO A 16 -8.63 35.53 4.04
N ASP A 17 -8.32 36.37 3.05
CA ASP A 17 -9.31 37.11 2.25
C ASP A 17 -9.58 36.43 0.89
N ALA A 18 -8.90 35.33 0.56
CA ALA A 18 -9.21 34.55 -0.63
C ALA A 18 -10.55 33.83 -0.47
N PRO A 19 -11.41 33.82 -1.51
CA PRO A 19 -12.65 33.05 -1.46
C PRO A 19 -12.31 31.58 -1.16
N PRO A 20 -13.06 30.90 -0.28
CA PRO A 20 -12.79 29.51 0.05
C PRO A 20 -12.74 28.71 -1.26
N LEU A 21 -11.61 28.02 -1.48
CA LEU A 21 -11.49 27.08 -2.60
C LEU A 21 -12.72 26.19 -2.55
N ALA A 22 -13.49 26.17 -3.64
CA ALA A 22 -14.69 25.35 -3.73
C ALA A 22 -14.31 23.93 -3.31
N LEU A 23 -14.98 23.41 -2.28
CA LEU A 23 -14.71 22.09 -1.72
C LEU A 23 -14.83 21.09 -2.88
N GLN A 24 -13.70 20.62 -3.40
CA GLN A 24 -13.75 19.60 -4.44
C GLN A 24 -14.39 18.37 -3.79
N PRO A 25 -15.47 17.83 -4.38
CA PRO A 25 -16.11 16.65 -3.82
C PRO A 25 -15.07 15.54 -3.75
N LYS A 26 -14.71 15.14 -2.52
CA LYS A 26 -13.83 14.00 -2.27
C LYS A 26 -14.57 12.79 -2.85
N LEU A 27 -14.11 12.30 -4.00
CA LEU A 27 -14.75 11.17 -4.68
C LEU A 27 -14.79 9.99 -3.69
N SER A 28 -15.99 9.48 -3.40
CA SER A 28 -16.18 8.36 -2.47
C SER A 28 -15.66 7.03 -3.05
N SER A 29 -15.51 6.97 -4.37
CA SER A 29 -15.08 5.80 -5.12
C SER A 29 -14.16 6.20 -6.28
N PRO A 30 -13.15 5.38 -6.63
CA PRO A 30 -12.31 5.59 -7.82
C PRO A 30 -13.08 5.49 -9.14
N TYR A 31 -14.27 4.87 -9.12
CA TYR A 31 -15.11 4.66 -10.30
C TYR A 31 -16.42 5.45 -10.20
N ARG A 32 -16.81 6.09 -11.31
CA ARG A 32 -18.05 6.88 -11.39
C ARG A 32 -19.27 6.03 -11.74
N THR A 33 -19.09 5.02 -12.59
CA THR A 33 -20.15 4.10 -13.03
C THR A 33 -19.70 2.65 -12.99
N VAL A 34 -20.66 1.72 -12.90
CA VAL A 34 -20.47 0.27 -12.91
C VAL A 34 -21.50 -0.39 -13.83
N GLY A 35 -21.03 -0.88 -14.98
CA GLY A 35 -21.86 -1.57 -15.96
C GLY A 35 -21.93 -3.09 -15.73
N CYS A 36 -20.89 -3.70 -15.20
CA CYS A 36 -20.83 -5.13 -14.92
C CYS A 36 -19.84 -5.46 -13.80
N VAL A 37 -20.01 -6.64 -13.22
CA VAL A 37 -19.11 -7.23 -12.22
C VAL A 37 -18.90 -8.70 -12.59
N PHE A 38 -17.67 -9.18 -12.50
CA PHE A 38 -17.36 -10.57 -12.85
C PHE A 38 -16.31 -11.16 -11.90
N ASN A 39 -16.31 -12.49 -11.83
CA ASN A 39 -15.26 -13.27 -11.22
C ASN A 39 -14.98 -14.51 -12.10
N HIS A 40 -14.27 -15.49 -11.55
CA HIS A 40 -13.90 -16.71 -12.27
C HIS A 40 -15.08 -17.68 -12.53
N GLN A 41 -16.29 -17.40 -12.02
CA GLN A 41 -17.48 -18.27 -12.15
C GLN A 41 -18.70 -17.53 -12.73
N SER A 42 -18.83 -16.23 -12.48
CA SER A 42 -20.03 -15.47 -12.84
C SER A 42 -19.67 -14.13 -13.48
N PHE A 43 -20.55 -13.71 -14.39
CA PHE A 43 -20.56 -12.39 -14.99
C PHE A 43 -21.96 -11.81 -14.76
N LEU A 44 -22.05 -10.66 -14.10
CA LEU A 44 -23.30 -9.97 -13.81
C LEU A 44 -23.29 -8.60 -14.49
N ALA A 45 -24.36 -8.31 -15.23
CA ALA A 45 -24.59 -6.98 -15.80
C ALA A 45 -25.50 -6.17 -14.88
N ASN A 46 -25.15 -4.89 -14.68
CA ASN A 46 -26.00 -3.96 -13.97
C ASN A 46 -27.25 -3.67 -14.81
N CYS A 47 -28.43 -3.90 -14.24
CA CYS A 47 -29.72 -3.63 -14.86
C CYS A 47 -30.59 -2.71 -13.99
N GLN A 48 -29.96 -1.99 -13.06
CA GLN A 48 -30.59 -0.93 -12.29
C GLN A 48 -30.84 0.32 -13.17
N PRO A 49 -31.73 1.23 -12.75
CA PRO A 49 -32.02 2.46 -13.50
C PRO A 49 -30.83 3.41 -13.69
N SER A 50 -29.80 3.30 -12.83
CA SER A 50 -28.56 4.06 -12.93
C SER A 50 -27.36 3.14 -12.74
N ASP A 51 -26.32 3.38 -13.50
CA ASP A 51 -25.01 2.75 -13.36
C ASP A 51 -24.07 3.56 -12.46
N ALA A 52 -24.48 4.72 -11.96
CA ALA A 52 -23.66 5.55 -11.07
C ALA A 52 -23.36 4.81 -9.76
N VAL A 53 -22.07 4.72 -9.40
CA VAL A 53 -21.62 3.94 -8.22
C VAL A 53 -22.26 4.43 -6.92
N GLU A 54 -22.51 5.74 -6.81
CA GLU A 54 -23.13 6.37 -5.64
C GLU A 54 -24.59 5.94 -5.40
N LEU A 55 -25.29 5.53 -6.47
CA LEU A 55 -26.70 5.14 -6.44
C LEU A 55 -26.89 3.63 -6.61
N CYS A 56 -25.84 2.91 -6.97
CA CYS A 56 -25.87 1.50 -7.30
C CYS A 56 -25.97 0.64 -6.03
N ILE A 57 -26.90 -0.32 -6.03
CA ILE A 57 -27.06 -1.27 -4.93
C ILE A 57 -26.30 -2.56 -5.25
N PHE A 58 -25.23 -2.83 -4.49
CA PHE A 58 -24.34 -3.99 -4.67
C PHE A 58 -24.88 -5.29 -4.04
N ASP A 59 -26.15 -5.61 -4.32
CA ASP A 59 -26.79 -6.87 -3.93
C ASP A 59 -26.79 -7.85 -5.12
N PHE A 60 -25.70 -8.61 -5.26
CA PHE A 60 -25.48 -9.53 -6.38
C PHE A 60 -26.41 -10.76 -6.37
N GLN A 61 -27.17 -11.00 -5.30
CA GLN A 61 -28.14 -12.10 -5.25
C GLN A 61 -29.48 -11.71 -5.92
N ASN A 62 -29.73 -10.41 -6.09
CA ASN A 62 -30.97 -9.91 -6.64
C ASN A 62 -30.92 -9.79 -8.17
N GLN A 63 -31.56 -10.75 -8.86
CA GLN A 63 -31.59 -10.82 -10.32
C GLN A 63 -32.30 -9.64 -11.01
N SER A 64 -33.13 -8.87 -10.29
CA SER A 64 -33.76 -7.66 -10.85
C SER A 64 -32.80 -6.47 -10.96
N ARG A 65 -31.66 -6.53 -10.24
CA ARG A 65 -30.64 -5.49 -10.21
C ARG A 65 -29.35 -5.91 -10.92
N TRP A 66 -29.01 -7.19 -10.79
CA TRP A 66 -27.81 -7.79 -11.37
C TRP A 66 -28.19 -9.04 -12.15
N LYS A 67 -28.16 -8.94 -13.48
CA LYS A 67 -28.53 -10.04 -14.36
C LYS A 67 -27.29 -10.88 -14.63
N ALA A 68 -27.28 -12.11 -14.12
CA ALA A 68 -26.23 -13.06 -14.41
C ALA A 68 -26.31 -13.52 -15.86
N MET A 69 -25.16 -13.59 -16.53
CA MET A 69 -25.02 -14.35 -17.76
C MET A 69 -25.13 -15.84 -17.44
N SER A 70 -25.76 -16.63 -18.32
CA SER A 70 -25.87 -18.06 -18.10
C SER A 70 -24.49 -18.72 -18.11
N GLU A 71 -24.31 -19.72 -17.26
CA GLU A 71 -23.06 -20.47 -17.18
C GLU A 71 -22.74 -21.18 -18.51
N GLU A 72 -23.76 -21.57 -19.27
CA GLU A 72 -23.64 -22.13 -20.61
C GLU A 72 -23.09 -21.12 -21.62
N SER A 73 -23.56 -19.87 -21.60
CA SER A 73 -23.02 -18.81 -22.46
C SER A 73 -21.59 -18.45 -22.07
N LEU A 74 -21.28 -18.43 -20.77
CA LEU A 74 -19.91 -18.22 -20.28
C LEU A 74 -18.98 -19.35 -20.73
N LYS A 75 -19.40 -20.61 -20.58
CA LYS A 75 -18.65 -21.78 -21.06
C LYS A 75 -18.51 -21.77 -22.58
N SER A 76 -19.52 -21.36 -23.33
CA SER A 76 -19.44 -21.28 -24.79
C SER A 76 -18.47 -20.21 -25.30
N VAL A 77 -18.15 -19.18 -24.52
CA VAL A 77 -17.17 -18.14 -24.89
C VAL A 77 -15.78 -18.45 -24.33
N CYS A 78 -15.73 -19.02 -23.12
CA CYS A 78 -14.48 -19.30 -22.40
C CYS A 78 -13.98 -20.75 -22.55
N ALA A 79 -14.68 -21.63 -23.26
CA ALA A 79 -14.24 -23.01 -23.42
C ALA A 79 -12.95 -23.06 -24.28
N PRO A 80 -12.02 -23.97 -23.95
CA PRO A 80 -10.77 -24.16 -24.71
C PRO A 80 -10.96 -24.52 -26.20
N ALA A 81 -12.20 -24.85 -26.61
CA ALA A 81 -12.58 -25.27 -27.96
C ALA A 81 -13.55 -24.29 -28.64
N SER A 82 -13.83 -23.13 -28.04
CA SER A 82 -14.63 -22.09 -28.68
C SER A 82 -13.86 -21.51 -29.86
N ASN A 83 -14.53 -21.37 -31.01
CA ASN A 83 -13.96 -21.04 -32.33
C ASN A 83 -13.32 -19.63 -32.46
N THR A 84 -12.73 -19.08 -31.41
CA THR A 84 -11.72 -18.04 -31.54
C THR A 84 -10.42 -18.71 -31.97
N SER A 85 -9.85 -18.31 -33.10
CA SER A 85 -8.51 -18.69 -33.58
C SER A 85 -7.34 -18.27 -32.64
N LEU A 86 -7.66 -17.97 -31.38
CA LEU A 86 -6.74 -17.62 -30.32
C LEU A 86 -6.43 -18.89 -29.53
N LEU A 87 -5.15 -19.20 -29.39
CA LEU A 87 -4.68 -20.21 -28.44
C LEU A 87 -5.33 -19.94 -27.07
N PRO A 88 -5.76 -20.96 -26.31
CA PRO A 88 -6.32 -20.75 -24.98
C PRO A 88 -5.32 -19.93 -24.17
N LEU A 89 -5.72 -18.72 -23.77
CA LEU A 89 -4.89 -17.88 -22.92
C LEU A 89 -4.54 -18.71 -21.68
N PRO A 90 -3.24 -18.92 -21.37
CA PRO A 90 -2.87 -19.65 -20.19
C PRO A 90 -3.53 -18.95 -18.99
N PRO A 91 -4.29 -19.68 -18.17
CA PRO A 91 -4.95 -19.07 -17.02
C PRO A 91 -3.89 -18.53 -16.08
N LEU A 92 -4.12 -17.33 -15.54
CA LEU A 92 -3.26 -16.77 -14.51
C LEU A 92 -3.18 -17.75 -13.33
N CYS A 93 -1.98 -18.19 -13.00
CA CYS A 93 -1.76 -19.10 -11.88
C CYS A 93 -1.96 -18.35 -10.56
N ALA A 94 -2.74 -18.95 -9.64
CA ALA A 94 -2.86 -18.44 -8.28
C ALA A 94 -1.46 -18.35 -7.63
N PRO A 95 -1.23 -17.33 -6.78
CA PRO A 95 0.03 -17.22 -6.07
C PRO A 95 0.22 -18.40 -5.12
N SER A 96 1.43 -18.99 -5.13
CA SER A 96 1.84 -20.05 -4.21
C SER A 96 2.50 -19.51 -2.93
N VAL A 97 2.70 -18.20 -2.84
CA VAL A 97 3.37 -17.53 -1.71
C VAL A 97 2.32 -16.95 -0.77
N ASP A 98 2.41 -17.29 0.52
CA ASP A 98 1.63 -16.62 1.55
C ASP A 98 2.20 -15.19 1.79
N PRO A 99 1.42 -14.13 1.52
CA PRO A 99 1.85 -12.75 1.76
C PRO A 99 2.21 -12.47 3.22
N ALA A 100 1.47 -13.05 4.18
CA ALA A 100 1.67 -12.76 5.60
C ALA A 100 2.99 -13.37 6.10
N ALA A 101 3.22 -14.66 5.85
CA ALA A 101 4.48 -15.31 6.18
C ALA A 101 5.68 -14.64 5.47
N ALA A 102 5.54 -14.31 4.17
CA ALA A 102 6.61 -13.65 3.42
C ALA A 102 6.94 -12.25 3.97
N SER A 103 5.92 -11.49 4.39
CA SER A 103 6.11 -10.17 5.02
C SER A 103 6.86 -10.30 6.34
N HIS A 104 6.43 -11.21 7.21
CA HIS A 104 7.03 -11.42 8.52
C HIS A 104 8.49 -11.90 8.41
N GLN A 105 8.77 -12.85 7.52
CA GLN A 105 10.12 -13.35 7.28
C GLN A 105 11.05 -12.22 6.82
N LEU A 106 10.61 -11.42 5.85
CA LEU A 106 11.42 -10.34 5.31
C LEU A 106 11.63 -9.21 6.32
N GLU A 107 10.65 -8.95 7.20
CA GLU A 107 10.76 -8.01 8.31
C GLU A 107 11.82 -8.46 9.33
N LEU A 108 11.83 -9.75 9.71
CA LEU A 108 12.84 -10.31 10.62
C LEU A 108 14.24 -10.20 10.04
N GLU A 109 14.41 -10.56 8.76
CA GLU A 109 15.69 -10.42 8.05
C GLU A 109 16.15 -8.95 8.01
N MET A 110 15.24 -8.00 7.78
CA MET A 110 15.56 -6.57 7.82
C MET A 110 15.96 -6.10 9.21
N ARG A 111 15.25 -6.52 10.26
CA ARG A 111 15.62 -6.20 11.65
C ARG A 111 17.01 -6.72 11.98
N TYR A 112 17.34 -7.93 11.55
CA TYR A 112 18.67 -8.51 11.72
C TYR A 112 19.73 -7.66 11.01
N LEU A 113 19.54 -7.35 9.73
CA LEU A 113 20.50 -6.56 8.93
C LEU A 113 20.72 -5.16 9.49
N VAL A 114 19.65 -4.48 9.93
CA VAL A 114 19.75 -3.16 10.58
C VAL A 114 20.51 -3.26 11.90
N SER A 115 20.22 -4.27 12.71
CA SER A 115 20.86 -4.43 14.03
C SER A 115 22.36 -4.69 13.89
N GLU A 116 22.76 -5.54 12.94
CA GLU A 116 24.17 -5.82 12.65
C GLU A 116 24.87 -4.57 12.10
N HIS A 117 24.27 -3.89 11.13
CA HIS A 117 24.86 -2.67 10.57
C HIS A 117 25.04 -1.56 11.62
N ARG A 118 24.08 -1.41 12.53
CA ARG A 118 24.18 -0.44 13.63
C ARG A 118 25.21 -0.84 14.68
N LYS A 119 25.35 -2.15 14.94
CA LYS A 119 26.38 -2.68 15.83
C LYS A 119 27.79 -2.39 15.29
N ASP A 120 28.00 -2.51 13.98
CA ASP A 120 29.28 -2.14 13.34
C ASP A 120 29.61 -0.64 13.47
N LEU A 121 28.61 0.20 13.74
CA LEU A 121 28.73 1.63 13.97
C LEU A 121 28.73 2.02 15.46
N ASP A 122 28.81 1.03 16.37
CA ASP A 122 28.69 1.19 17.82
C ASP A 122 27.40 1.88 18.27
N LEU A 123 26.30 1.68 17.52
CA LEU A 123 24.99 2.24 17.82
C LEU A 123 24.08 1.22 18.52
N VAL A 124 23.46 1.65 19.62
CA VAL A 124 22.43 0.86 20.29
C VAL A 124 21.17 0.79 19.43
N THR A 125 20.62 -0.40 19.24
CA THR A 125 19.38 -0.62 18.49
C THR A 125 18.27 -0.98 19.45
N VAL A 126 17.20 -0.18 19.45
CA VAL A 126 16.00 -0.44 20.24
C VAL A 126 14.78 -0.40 19.34
N TRP A 127 14.10 -1.54 19.21
CA TRP A 127 12.93 -1.68 18.35
C TRP A 127 11.66 -1.15 19.03
N ASP A 128 10.77 -0.57 18.23
CA ASP A 128 9.43 -0.14 18.60
C ASP A 128 8.40 -0.89 17.74
N ASP A 129 7.84 -1.95 18.32
CA ASP A 129 6.84 -2.79 17.67
C ASP A 129 5.51 -2.06 17.47
N HIS A 130 5.16 -1.14 18.37
CA HIS A 130 3.94 -0.36 18.23
C HIS A 130 4.04 0.58 17.03
N LEU A 131 5.15 1.32 16.91
CA LEU A 131 5.41 2.16 15.74
C LEU A 131 5.46 1.31 14.47
N SER A 132 6.15 0.16 14.49
CA SER A 132 6.21 -0.78 13.35
C SER A 132 4.80 -1.22 12.92
N TYR A 133 3.91 -1.48 13.87
CA TYR A 133 2.51 -1.80 13.58
C TYR A 133 1.78 -0.65 12.88
N LEU A 134 1.95 0.60 13.33
CA LEU A 134 1.31 1.77 12.72
C LEU A 134 1.72 1.96 11.25
N LEU A 135 2.99 1.70 10.91
CA LEU A 135 3.49 1.76 9.53
C LEU A 135 2.75 0.81 8.59
N SER A 136 2.09 -0.24 9.10
CA SER A 136 1.31 -1.18 8.29
C SER A 136 0.23 -0.49 7.47
N SER A 137 -0.43 0.51 8.06
CA SER A 137 -1.50 1.27 7.42
C SER A 137 -0.97 2.10 6.24
N ALA A 138 0.16 2.76 6.44
CA ALA A 138 0.85 3.52 5.39
C ALA A 138 1.27 2.62 4.22
N LEU A 139 1.84 1.45 4.48
CA LEU A 139 2.25 0.54 3.41
C LEU A 139 1.07 0.01 2.60
N SER A 140 -0.06 -0.28 3.24
CA SER A 140 -1.30 -0.64 2.55
C SER A 140 -1.86 0.51 1.72
N ALA A 141 -1.81 1.74 2.23
CA ALA A 141 -2.20 2.94 1.51
C ALA A 141 -1.32 3.17 0.26
N TYR A 142 0.00 3.04 0.38
CA TYR A 142 0.92 3.23 -0.74
C TYR A 142 0.69 2.22 -1.87
N GLU A 143 0.43 0.95 -1.54
CA GLU A 143 0.11 -0.03 -2.58
C GLU A 143 -1.24 0.27 -3.24
N THR A 144 -2.24 0.64 -2.45
CA THR A 144 -3.57 1.01 -2.98
C THR A 144 -3.47 2.21 -3.92
N GLU A 145 -2.74 3.25 -3.52
CA GLU A 145 -2.47 4.44 -4.34
C GLU A 145 -1.71 4.08 -5.61
N ARG A 146 -0.75 3.15 -5.55
CA ARG A 146 0.00 2.68 -6.71
C ARG A 146 -0.88 1.91 -7.71
N CYS A 147 -1.79 1.08 -7.21
CA CYS A 147 -2.68 0.26 -8.05
C CYS A 147 -3.84 1.05 -8.64
N THR A 148 -4.36 2.05 -7.91
CA THR A 148 -5.62 2.73 -8.26
C THR A 148 -5.44 4.20 -8.64
N GLY A 149 -4.29 4.81 -8.33
CA GLY A 149 -4.05 6.25 -8.47
C GLY A 149 -4.74 7.11 -7.41
N VAL A 150 -5.46 6.52 -6.45
CA VAL A 150 -6.20 7.25 -5.42
C VAL A 150 -5.48 7.14 -4.08
N SER A 151 -5.16 8.30 -3.49
CA SER A 151 -4.59 8.37 -2.15
C SER A 151 -5.68 8.25 -1.09
N CYS A 152 -5.54 7.29 -0.18
CA CYS A 152 -6.47 7.05 0.93
C CYS A 152 -5.69 6.63 2.19
N GLY A 153 -6.16 7.02 3.39
CA GLY A 153 -5.56 6.58 4.66
C GLY A 153 -4.40 7.43 5.22
N ASN A 154 -3.99 8.48 4.50
CA ASN A 154 -2.86 9.33 4.89
C ASN A 154 -3.15 10.19 6.13
N GLU A 155 -4.39 10.65 6.31
CA GLU A 155 -4.79 11.48 7.46
C GLU A 155 -4.79 10.65 8.75
N GLU A 156 -5.37 9.46 8.69
CA GLU A 156 -5.44 8.51 9.80
C GLU A 156 -4.04 8.03 10.22
N PHE A 157 -3.16 7.78 9.24
CA PHE A 157 -1.77 7.44 9.52
C PHE A 157 -1.04 8.58 10.23
N GLN A 158 -1.16 9.82 9.74
CA GLN A 158 -0.51 10.98 10.36
C GLN A 158 -1.00 11.19 11.80
N ASP A 159 -2.30 11.06 12.04
CA ASP A 159 -2.86 11.19 13.39
C ASP A 159 -2.41 10.07 14.32
N ALA A 160 -2.31 8.82 13.83
CA ALA A 160 -1.78 7.71 14.61
C ALA A 160 -0.31 7.93 14.99
N VAL A 161 0.51 8.39 14.05
CA VAL A 161 1.93 8.72 14.31
C VAL A 161 2.06 9.88 15.29
N ARG A 162 1.27 10.95 15.14
CA ARG A 162 1.27 12.10 16.07
C ARG A 162 0.98 11.67 17.50
N ARG A 163 0.06 10.72 17.70
CA ARG A 163 -0.24 10.18 19.04
C ARG A 163 0.83 9.24 19.58
N ALA A 164 1.54 8.54 18.71
CA ALA A 164 2.58 7.58 19.10
C ALA A 164 3.96 8.19 19.35
N VAL A 165 4.17 9.43 18.90
CA VAL A 165 5.41 10.20 19.06
C VAL A 165 5.22 11.16 20.22
N PRO A 166 5.98 11.01 21.32
CA PRO A 166 5.85 11.90 22.47
C PRO A 166 6.25 13.34 22.14
N ASP A 167 5.75 14.30 22.92
CA ASP A 167 6.14 15.70 22.78
C ASP A 167 7.68 15.87 22.85
N GLY A 168 8.21 16.76 22.01
CA GLY A 168 9.64 16.99 21.87
C GLY A 168 10.43 15.88 21.14
N HIS A 169 9.75 14.84 20.64
CA HIS A 169 10.38 13.84 19.76
C HIS A 169 10.11 14.15 18.28
N THR A 170 11.08 13.79 17.46
CA THR A 170 11.01 13.86 16.00
C THR A 170 10.72 12.47 15.47
N PHE A 171 9.82 12.38 14.48
CA PHE A 171 9.58 11.17 13.69
C PHE A 171 10.13 11.34 12.28
N LYS A 172 10.84 10.32 11.80
CA LYS A 172 11.25 10.19 10.40
C LYS A 172 10.82 8.82 9.90
N GLY A 173 10.24 8.78 8.71
CA GLY A 173 9.83 7.54 8.07
C GLY A 173 9.99 7.65 6.56
N PHE A 174 10.51 6.59 5.93
CA PHE A 174 10.75 6.56 4.50
C PHE A 174 10.29 5.23 3.89
N PRO A 175 9.24 5.23 3.04
CA PRO A 175 8.80 4.03 2.34
C PRO A 175 9.64 3.76 1.09
N ILE A 176 9.90 2.49 0.81
CA ILE A 176 10.59 2.01 -0.39
C ILE A 176 9.82 0.81 -0.96
N HIS A 177 9.74 0.75 -2.28
CA HIS A 177 9.08 -0.31 -3.02
C HIS A 177 10.07 -1.15 -3.83
N PHE A 178 9.92 -2.48 -3.79
CA PHE A 178 10.70 -3.45 -4.54
C PHE A 178 9.79 -4.47 -5.24
N LEU A 179 10.29 -5.07 -6.33
CA LEU A 179 9.63 -6.16 -7.05
C LEU A 179 10.27 -7.53 -6.73
N HIS A 180 10.95 -7.63 -5.59
CA HIS A 180 11.65 -8.85 -5.16
C HIS A 180 11.68 -8.97 -3.65
N ARG A 181 11.86 -10.20 -3.17
CA ARG A 181 11.91 -10.53 -1.73
C ARG A 181 13.31 -10.78 -1.17
N ASN A 182 14.37 -10.40 -1.90
CA ASN A 182 15.74 -10.58 -1.42
C ASN A 182 16.11 -9.50 -0.41
N ALA A 183 16.21 -9.86 0.88
CA ALA A 183 16.48 -8.93 1.97
C ALA A 183 17.81 -8.20 1.81
N ARG A 184 18.91 -8.93 1.59
CA ARG A 184 20.26 -8.34 1.50
C ARG A 184 20.36 -7.33 0.35
N ARG A 185 19.80 -7.68 -0.81
CA ARG A 185 19.74 -6.79 -1.98
C ARG A 185 18.89 -5.56 -1.71
N ALA A 186 17.73 -5.73 -1.07
CA ALA A 186 16.87 -4.61 -0.68
C ALA A 186 17.59 -3.70 0.31
N PHE A 187 18.19 -4.24 1.36
CA PHE A 187 18.90 -3.49 2.39
C PHE A 187 20.08 -2.69 1.82
N ALA A 188 20.92 -3.31 0.99
CA ALA A 188 22.00 -2.62 0.30
C ALA A 188 21.50 -1.47 -0.59
N THR A 189 20.30 -1.60 -1.16
CA THR A 189 19.66 -0.53 -1.94
C THR A 189 19.14 0.59 -1.03
N CYS A 190 18.60 0.24 0.14
CA CYS A 190 18.13 1.21 1.13
C CYS A 190 19.29 2.06 1.67
N LEU A 191 20.44 1.45 1.98
CA LEU A 191 21.62 2.18 2.46
C LEU A 191 22.21 3.15 1.42
N ARG A 192 21.92 2.99 0.13
CA ARG A 192 22.31 3.96 -0.89
C ARG A 192 21.40 5.20 -0.93
N SER A 193 20.22 5.14 -0.30
CA SER A 193 19.33 6.28 -0.19
C SER A 193 19.71 7.11 1.04
N PRO A 194 20.03 8.40 0.90
CA PRO A 194 20.44 9.23 2.03
C PRO A 194 19.37 9.31 3.12
N PHE A 195 18.09 9.23 2.75
CA PHE A 195 16.97 9.23 3.72
C PHE A 195 16.94 7.96 4.57
N CYS A 196 17.20 6.81 3.97
CA CYS A 196 17.24 5.55 4.71
C CYS A 196 18.50 5.41 5.52
N GLU A 197 19.65 5.80 4.97
CA GLU A 197 20.90 5.87 5.71
C GLU A 197 20.74 6.78 6.95
N GLU A 198 20.13 7.96 6.80
CA GLU A 198 19.89 8.87 7.92
C GLU A 198 18.99 8.25 9.01
N ILE A 199 17.94 7.52 8.63
CA ILE A 199 17.06 6.83 9.59
C ILE A 199 17.79 5.67 10.28
N VAL A 200 18.46 4.81 9.50
CA VAL A 200 19.16 3.61 10.00
C VAL A 200 20.37 3.99 10.85
N CYS A 201 21.10 5.05 10.50
CA CYS A 201 22.26 5.55 11.22
C CYS A 201 21.89 6.66 12.24
N CYS A 202 20.61 6.87 12.50
CA CYS A 202 20.12 7.92 13.39
C CYS A 202 20.77 7.81 14.79
N ARG A 203 21.23 8.97 15.28
CA ARG A 203 21.83 9.20 16.60
C ARG A 203 21.02 10.25 17.34
N GLY A 204 20.88 10.09 18.64
CA GLY A 204 20.15 11.00 19.50
C GLY A 204 19.78 10.35 20.82
N ASP A 205 19.05 11.08 21.65
CA ASP A 205 18.50 10.54 22.88
C ASP A 205 17.21 9.77 22.60
N HIS A 206 17.03 8.66 23.30
CA HIS A 206 15.81 7.84 23.21
C HIS A 206 15.47 7.38 21.78
N VAL A 207 16.48 7.10 20.94
CA VAL A 207 16.26 6.58 19.58
C VAL A 207 15.52 5.24 19.65
N ARG A 208 14.38 5.18 18.97
CA ARG A 208 13.59 3.97 18.77
C ARG A 208 13.40 3.77 17.27
N LEU A 209 13.75 2.59 16.80
CA LEU A 209 13.65 2.20 15.39
C LEU A 209 12.43 1.33 15.16
N ALA A 210 11.82 1.51 14.01
CA ALA A 210 10.74 0.68 13.52
C ALA A 210 11.05 0.29 12.08
N VAL A 211 10.77 -0.97 11.76
CA VAL A 211 10.78 -1.45 10.39
C VAL A 211 9.51 -2.23 10.16
N ARG A 212 8.87 -1.97 9.02
CA ARG A 212 7.67 -2.70 8.62
C ARG A 212 7.80 -3.13 7.17
N VAL A 213 7.40 -4.36 6.90
CA VAL A 213 7.35 -4.92 5.55
C VAL A 213 5.95 -5.42 5.24
N ARG A 214 5.49 -5.16 4.00
CA ARG A 214 4.27 -5.73 3.43
C ARG A 214 4.60 -6.30 2.05
N VAL A 215 4.35 -7.59 1.87
CA VAL A 215 4.42 -8.29 0.59
C VAL A 215 3.00 -8.45 0.06
N PHE A 216 2.75 -7.88 -1.11
CA PHE A 216 1.54 -8.04 -1.88
C PHE A 216 1.85 -9.04 -2.99
N VAL A 217 1.05 -10.09 -3.09
CA VAL A 217 1.27 -11.16 -4.08
C VAL A 217 0.18 -11.09 -5.13
N TYR A 218 0.64 -11.17 -6.38
CA TYR A 218 -0.16 -11.15 -7.59
C TYR A 218 -0.13 -12.53 -8.24
N PRO A 219 -0.98 -12.78 -9.25
CA PRO A 219 -0.91 -14.01 -10.01
C PRO A 219 0.49 -14.25 -10.59
N GLU A 220 0.81 -15.51 -10.87
CA GLU A 220 2.12 -15.96 -11.36
C GLU A 220 3.29 -15.69 -10.40
N ASN A 221 3.00 -15.56 -9.09
CA ASN A 221 3.99 -15.25 -8.06
C ASN A 221 4.71 -13.90 -8.25
N ALA A 222 4.16 -13.01 -9.08
CA ALA A 222 4.56 -11.61 -9.08
C ALA A 222 4.30 -11.03 -7.68
N CYS A 223 5.18 -10.14 -7.23
CA CYS A 223 5.02 -9.52 -5.92
C CYS A 223 5.48 -8.06 -5.91
N ALA A 224 4.77 -7.26 -5.13
CA ALA A 224 5.19 -5.94 -4.72
C ALA A 224 5.56 -6.00 -3.24
N VAL A 225 6.73 -5.47 -2.91
CA VAL A 225 7.28 -5.48 -1.56
C VAL A 225 7.45 -4.04 -1.14
N TRP A 226 6.67 -3.62 -0.15
CA TRP A 226 6.83 -2.34 0.50
C TRP A 226 7.58 -2.52 1.82
N LEU A 227 8.59 -1.67 2.01
CA LEU A 227 9.43 -1.61 3.20
C LEU A 227 9.41 -0.17 3.70
N MET A 228 9.24 0.04 5.00
CA MET A 228 9.36 1.36 5.59
C MET A 228 10.27 1.28 6.81
N PHE A 229 11.36 2.05 6.77
CA PHE A 229 12.14 2.34 7.96
C PHE A 229 11.59 3.60 8.60
N ALA A 230 11.50 3.58 9.91
CA ALA A 230 11.20 4.77 10.68
C ALA A 230 12.03 4.83 11.96
N CYS A 231 12.26 6.04 12.45
CA CYS A 231 12.78 6.27 13.78
C CYS A 231 11.97 7.36 14.47
N LYS A 232 11.88 7.24 15.79
CA LYS A 232 11.55 8.37 16.66
C LYS A 232 12.68 8.59 17.65
N TYR A 233 13.00 9.85 17.90
CA TYR A 233 14.10 10.22 18.79
C TYR A 233 13.86 11.61 19.36
N ARG A 234 14.43 11.91 20.52
CA ARG A 234 14.41 13.25 21.08
C ARG A 234 15.52 14.05 20.43
N SER A 235 15.17 15.16 19.78
CA SER A 235 16.17 16.05 19.20
C SER A 235 16.88 16.79 20.32
N VAL A 236 18.19 16.60 20.45
CA VAL A 236 19.04 17.44 21.30
C VAL A 236 19.50 18.59 20.41
N LEU A 237 18.77 19.70 20.44
CA LEU A 237 19.25 20.99 19.97
C LEU A 237 20.01 21.66 21.12
#